data_AF-A0AAU1DZS3-F1
#
_entry.id   AF-A0AAU1DZS3-F1
#
_cell.length_a   1.000
_cell.length_b   1.000
_cell.length_c   1.000
_cell.angle_alpha   90.00
_cell.angle_beta   90.00
_cell.angle_gamma   90.00
#
_symmetry.space_group_name_H-M   'P 1'
#
loop_
_entity.id
_entity.type
_entity.pdbx_description
1 polymer ?
#
loop_
_entity_poly.entity_id
_entity_poly.type
_entity_poly.pdbx_seq_one_letter_code
_entity_poly.pdbx_strand_id
1 'polypeptide(L)'
;MSGAGLSGHLPPADLAQHVLDGARTPWPAGMLDHLGRCASCRDRVRAFERVDAAGRGGLPPEPLVSPPARVWEAILAEVRAERTGPAADTRRRRSG
;
A
#
# COMPACT_ATOMS: atom_id res chain seq x y z
N MET A 1 -3.42 -13.50 -13.56
CA MET A 1 -2.39 -14.54 -13.67
C MET A 1 -1.26 -13.99 -14.52
N SER A 2 -0.14 -13.60 -13.90
CA SER A 2 1.12 -13.36 -14.59
C SER A 2 2.23 -13.99 -13.76
N GLY A 3 2.46 -15.28 -14.03
CA GLY A 3 3.72 -15.92 -13.70
C GLY A 3 4.68 -15.68 -14.85
N ALA A 4 5.72 -14.88 -14.61
CA ALA A 4 6.84 -14.75 -15.53
C ALA A 4 8.15 -14.69 -14.71
N GLY A 5 8.78 -15.85 -14.58
CA GLY A 5 10.22 -16.04 -14.39
C GLY A 5 10.88 -15.51 -13.11
N LEU A 6 10.98 -16.34 -12.07
CA LEU A 6 11.94 -16.18 -10.96
C LEU A 6 13.40 -16.50 -11.38
N SER A 7 13.78 -16.20 -12.63
CA SER A 7 15.15 -16.36 -13.15
C SER A 7 15.78 -15.01 -13.56
N GLY A 8 15.07 -13.90 -13.39
CA GLY A 8 15.54 -12.54 -13.70
C GLY A 8 15.16 -11.53 -12.60
N HIS A 9 15.33 -10.24 -12.90
CA HIS A 9 14.89 -9.15 -12.00
C HIS A 9 13.37 -9.03 -11.96
N LEU A 10 12.83 -8.60 -10.82
CA LEU A 10 11.41 -8.28 -10.69
C LEU A 10 11.01 -7.15 -11.68
N PRO A 11 9.80 -7.23 -12.27
CA PRO A 11 9.31 -6.20 -13.18
C PRO A 11 9.27 -4.82 -12.50
N PRO A 12 9.79 -3.75 -13.13
CA PRO A 12 9.80 -2.42 -12.52
C PRO A 12 8.40 -1.90 -12.13
N ALA A 13 7.38 -2.22 -12.93
CA ALA A 13 5.99 -1.81 -12.65
C ALA A 13 5.46 -2.43 -11.35
N ASP A 14 5.75 -3.71 -11.11
CA ASP A 14 5.33 -4.39 -9.88
C ASP A 14 6.02 -3.78 -8.66
N LEU A 15 7.33 -3.50 -8.76
CA LEU A 15 8.08 -2.82 -7.70
C LEU A 15 7.50 -1.42 -7.41
N ALA A 16 7.21 -0.64 -8.45
CA ALA A 16 6.64 0.69 -8.30
C ALA A 16 5.24 0.64 -7.67
N GLN A 17 4.39 -0.28 -8.11
CA GLN A 17 3.05 -0.48 -7.55
C GLN A 17 3.12 -0.80 -6.05
N HIS A 18 3.98 -1.73 -5.64
CA HIS A 18 4.14 -2.08 -4.23
C HIS A 18 4.64 -0.89 -3.39
N VAL A 19 5.56 -0.07 -3.92
CA VAL A 19 6.02 1.13 -3.22
C VAL A 19 4.88 2.15 -3.06
N LEU A 20 4.10 2.41 -4.12
CA LEU A 20 2.98 3.37 -4.08
C LEU A 20 1.82 2.92 -3.18
N ASP A 21 1.56 1.61 -3.13
CA ASP A 21 0.54 1.02 -2.26
C ASP A 21 0.98 1.00 -0.79
N GLY A 22 2.28 0.90 -0.55
CA GLY A 22 2.87 0.89 0.78
C GLY A 22 2.29 -0.21 1.66
N ALA A 23 1.90 0.13 2.89
CA ALA A 23 1.40 -0.83 3.87
C ALA A 23 0.08 -1.52 3.48
N ARG A 24 -0.65 -1.02 2.48
CA ARG A 24 -1.91 -1.62 2.01
C ARG A 24 -1.70 -2.93 1.28
N THR A 25 -0.53 -3.13 0.67
CA THR A 25 -0.23 -4.30 -0.15
C THR A 25 1.08 -4.93 0.32
N PRO A 26 1.04 -5.87 1.30
CA PRO A 26 2.22 -6.59 1.72
C PRO A 26 2.92 -7.30 0.56
N TRP A 27 4.24 -7.36 0.61
CA TRP A 27 5.03 -8.06 -0.40
C TRP A 27 4.72 -9.57 -0.38
N PRO A 28 4.50 -10.20 -1.55
CA PRO A 28 4.45 -11.66 -1.65
C PRO A 28 5.76 -12.30 -1.17
N ALA A 29 5.68 -13.45 -0.49
CA ALA A 29 6.84 -14.12 0.10
C ALA A 29 7.98 -14.39 -0.91
N GLY A 30 7.64 -14.80 -2.14
CA GLY A 30 8.64 -15.03 -3.20
C GLY A 30 9.35 -13.76 -3.67
N MET A 31 8.68 -12.60 -3.62
CA MET A 31 9.32 -11.32 -3.93
C MET A 31 10.22 -10.86 -2.79
N LEU A 32 9.81 -11.04 -1.52
CA LEU A 32 10.65 -10.73 -0.37
C LEU A 32 11.95 -11.53 -0.39
N ASP A 33 11.85 -12.82 -0.66
CA ASP A 33 13.01 -13.71 -0.77
C ASP A 33 13.94 -13.28 -1.92
N HIS A 34 13.39 -12.90 -3.08
CA HIS A 34 14.19 -12.31 -4.16
C HIS A 34 14.86 -10.99 -3.73
N LEU A 35 14.14 -10.08 -3.09
CA LEU A 35 14.69 -8.80 -2.60
C LEU A 35 15.77 -9.02 -1.54
N GLY A 36 15.69 -10.08 -0.74
CA GLY A 36 16.76 -10.49 0.17
C GLY A 36 18.07 -10.81 -0.55
N ARG A 37 17.99 -11.36 -1.78
CA ARG A 37 19.14 -11.87 -2.53
C ARG A 37 19.63 -10.94 -3.65
N CYS A 38 18.75 -10.10 -4.21
CA CYS A 38 19.07 -9.28 -5.38
C CYS A 38 19.29 -7.79 -5.04
N ALA A 39 20.54 -7.34 -5.07
CA ALA A 39 20.90 -5.94 -4.80
C ALA A 39 20.27 -4.95 -5.79
N SER A 40 20.30 -5.24 -7.10
CA SER A 40 19.73 -4.39 -8.15
C SER A 40 18.22 -4.11 -7.95
N CYS A 41 17.46 -5.14 -7.56
CA CYS A 41 16.03 -4.95 -7.26
C CYS A 41 15.80 -4.12 -5.99
N ARG A 42 16.63 -4.30 -4.95
CA ARG A 42 16.56 -3.42 -3.76
C ARG A 42 16.88 -1.97 -4.09
N ASP A 43 17.89 -1.74 -4.93
CA ASP A 43 18.27 -0.39 -5.32
C ASP A 43 17.16 0.30 -6.12
N ARG A 44 16.45 -0.45 -6.97
CA ARG A 44 15.23 0.04 -7.64
C ARG A 44 14.12 0.37 -6.66
N VAL A 45 13.82 -0.50 -5.70
CA VAL A 45 12.82 -0.22 -4.65
C VAL A 45 13.17 1.08 -3.92
N ARG A 46 14.42 1.23 -3.47
CA ARG A 46 14.92 2.46 -2.83
C ARG A 46 14.79 3.69 -3.71
N ALA A 47 15.00 3.55 -5.03
CA ALA A 47 14.82 4.65 -5.96
C ALA A 47 13.34 5.08 -6.05
N PHE A 48 12.43 4.11 -6.15
CA PHE A 48 10.99 4.41 -6.14
C PHE A 48 10.52 4.97 -4.81
N GLU A 49 11.03 4.49 -3.67
CA GLU A 49 10.72 5.04 -2.33
C GLU A 49 11.10 6.52 -2.23
N ARG A 50 12.26 6.91 -2.78
CA ARG A 50 12.66 8.33 -2.83
C ARG A 50 11.73 9.17 -3.68
N VAL A 51 11.27 8.63 -4.82
CA VAL A 51 10.32 9.32 -5.71
C VAL A 51 8.95 9.45 -5.05
N ASP A 52 8.44 8.39 -4.41
CA ASP A 52 7.17 8.42 -3.67
C ASP A 52 7.23 9.44 -2.52
N ALA A 53 8.32 9.45 -1.74
CA ALA A 53 8.52 10.42 -0.67
C ALA A 53 8.55 11.87 -1.21
N ALA A 54 9.26 12.11 -2.31
CA ALA A 54 9.29 13.43 -2.95
C ALA A 54 7.91 13.85 -3.48
N GLY A 55 7.16 12.92 -4.08
CA GLY A 55 5.81 13.17 -4.58
C GLY A 55 4.80 13.47 -3.47
N ARG A 56 4.87 12.77 -2.34
CA ARG A 56 3.99 13.01 -1.18
C ARG A 56 4.33 14.26 -0.39
N GLY A 57 5.61 14.61 -0.30
CA GLY A 57 6.08 15.79 0.42
C GLY A 57 6.03 17.08 -0.40
N GLY A 58 5.92 16.98 -1.72
CA GLY A 58 5.85 18.13 -2.62
C GLY A 58 4.55 18.91 -2.46
N LEU A 59 4.66 20.25 -2.44
CA LEU A 59 3.49 21.11 -2.60
C LEU A 59 2.99 20.96 -4.05
N PRO A 60 1.70 20.69 -4.28
CA PRO A 60 1.17 20.73 -5.64
C PRO A 60 1.34 22.14 -6.22
N PRO A 61 1.56 22.26 -7.54
CA PRO A 61 1.73 23.55 -8.20
C PRO A 61 0.48 24.44 -8.09
N GLU A 62 -0.69 23.80 -7.95
CA GLU A 62 -1.97 24.47 -7.74
C GLU A 62 -2.48 24.23 -6.31
N PRO A 63 -3.16 25.21 -5.70
CA PRO A 63 -3.80 25.02 -4.40
C PRO A 63 -4.79 23.86 -4.44
N LEU A 64 -4.68 22.95 -3.48
CA LEU A 64 -5.70 21.92 -3.30
C LEU A 64 -7.02 22.57 -2.87
N VAL A 65 -8.09 22.22 -3.55
CA VAL A 65 -9.44 22.62 -3.13
C VAL A 65 -9.75 21.87 -1.82
N SER A 66 -10.02 22.63 -0.76
CA SER A 66 -10.46 22.04 0.50
C SER A 66 -11.81 21.34 0.30
N PRO A 67 -11.94 20.05 0.68
CA PRO A 67 -13.23 19.38 0.62
C PRO A 67 -14.28 20.10 1.46
N PRO A 68 -15.57 20.10 1.06
CA PRO A 68 -16.64 20.66 1.87
C PRO A 68 -16.75 20.00 3.25
N ALA A 69 -17.15 20.76 4.29
CA ALA A 69 -17.23 20.28 5.67
C ALA A 69 -17.98 18.94 5.84
N ARG A 70 -19.12 18.78 5.15
CA ARG A 70 -19.93 17.54 5.15
C ARG A 70 -19.14 16.27 4.80
N VAL A 71 -18.10 16.39 3.97
CA VAL A 71 -17.25 15.25 3.58
C VAL A 71 -16.39 14.82 4.76
N TRP A 72 -15.80 15.78 5.47
CA TRP A 72 -15.01 15.49 6.66
C TRP A 72 -15.87 14.95 7.81
N GLU A 73 -17.07 15.51 7.99
CA GLU A 73 -18.03 15.02 8.98
C GLU A 73 -18.40 13.55 8.73
N ALA A 74 -18.67 13.17 7.47
CA ALA A 74 -18.96 11.80 7.09
C ALA A 74 -17.77 10.86 7.34
N ILE A 75 -16.55 11.23 6.92
CA ILE A 75 -15.33 10.44 7.16
C ILE A 75 -15.11 10.24 8.67
N LEU A 76 -15.29 11.30 9.47
CA LEU A 76 -15.16 11.19 10.93
C LEU A 76 -16.20 10.27 11.55
N ALA A 77 -17.44 10.27 11.03
CA ALA A 77 -18.48 9.36 11.48
C ALA A 77 -18.12 7.90 11.17
N GLU A 78 -17.62 7.60 9.96
CA GLU A 78 -17.16 6.28 9.55
C GLU A 78 -15.99 5.77 10.41
N VAL A 79 -14.95 6.59 10.60
CA VAL A 79 -13.79 6.23 11.44
C VAL A 79 -14.19 5.98 12.89
N ARG A 80 -15.16 6.75 13.42
CA ARG A 80 -15.70 6.51 14.77
C ARG A 80 -16.45 5.19 14.82
N ALA A 81 -17.30 4.91 13.84
CA ALA A 81 -18.07 3.67 13.77
C ALA A 81 -17.15 2.43 13.71
N GLU A 82 -16.08 2.46 12.90
CA GLU A 82 -15.09 1.38 12.83
C GLU A 82 -14.41 1.12 14.18
N ARG A 83 -14.09 2.17 14.93
CA ARG A 83 -13.44 2.08 16.25
C ARG A 83 -14.38 1.57 17.34
N THR A 84 -15.67 1.84 17.23
CA THR A 84 -16.68 1.46 18.24
C THR A 84 -17.42 0.17 17.91
N GLY A 85 -17.22 -0.39 16.71
CA GLY A 85 -17.77 -1.68 16.34
C GLY A 85 -17.27 -2.79 17.28
N PRO A 86 -18.08 -3.82 17.58
CA PRO A 86 -17.62 -4.95 18.37
C PRO A 86 -16.42 -5.59 17.66
N ALA A 87 -15.34 -5.86 18.41
CA ALA A 87 -14.23 -6.66 17.93
C ALA A 87 -14.80 -7.93 17.28
N ALA A 88 -14.56 -8.11 15.99
CA ALA A 88 -15.19 -9.14 15.18
C ALA A 88 -15.22 -10.48 15.92
N ASP A 89 -16.43 -10.91 16.30
CA ASP A 89 -16.70 -12.24 16.84
C ASP A 89 -16.30 -13.27 15.76
N THR A 90 -15.07 -13.76 15.88
CA THR A 90 -14.51 -14.81 15.02
C THR A 90 -14.97 -16.21 15.45
N ARG A 91 -16.04 -16.34 16.26
CA ARG A 91 -16.45 -17.65 16.81
C ARG A 91 -17.90 -18.08 16.53
N ARG A 92 -18.49 -17.70 15.40
CA ARG A 92 -19.79 -18.29 14.97
C ARG A 92 -19.81 -18.85 13.54
N ARG A 93 -18.78 -19.63 13.19
CA ARG A 93 -18.83 -20.58 12.05
C ARG A 93 -18.32 -21.99 12.43
N ARG A 94 -18.67 -22.46 13.63
CA ARG A 94 -18.76 -23.90 13.92
C ARG A 94 -20.02 -24.14 14.73
N SER A 95 -20.76 -25.18 14.33
CA SER A 95 -21.93 -25.78 14.95
C SER A 95 -23.28 -25.32 14.36
N GLY A 96 -23.91 -26.24 13.63
CA GLY A 96 -25.26 -26.18 13.08
C GLY A 96 -25.30 -26.84 11.72
#